data_AF-A0A965RIZ1-F1
#
_entry.id   AF-A0A965RIZ1-F1
#
_cell.length_a   1.000
_cell.length_b   1.000
_cell.length_c   1.000
_cell.angle_alpha   90.00
_cell.angle_beta   90.00
_cell.angle_gamma   90.00
#
_symmetry.space_group_name_H-M   'P 1'
#
loop_
_entity.id
_entity.type
_entity.pdbx_description
1 polymer ?
#
loop_
_entity_poly.entity_id
_entity_poly.type
_entity_poly.pdbx_seq_one_letter_code
_entity_poly.pdbx_strand_id
1 'polypeptide(L)' 'MTVRELGERMDVAEYRQWLALHRYVNPLGGEWRQTARIVAATLAPYCGKGRTPKEDDFMPTEKPPMSAEQIAAELSKLKR' A
#
# COMPACT_ATOMS: atom_id res chain seq x y z
N MET A 1 -8.75 21.51 0.93
CA MET A 1 -9.26 21.11 2.25
C MET A 1 -8.16 21.37 3.26
N THR A 2 -8.42 22.18 4.27
CA THR A 2 -7.45 22.48 5.33
C THR A 2 -7.55 21.46 6.47
N VAL A 3 -6.53 21.37 7.32
CA VAL A 3 -6.54 20.47 8.50
C VAL A 3 -7.70 20.80 9.44
N ARG A 4 -8.04 22.09 9.59
CA ARG A 4 -9.17 22.54 10.42
C ARG A 4 -10.51 22.04 9.89
N GLU A 5 -10.76 22.20 8.58
CA GLU A 5 -11.98 21.70 7.94
C GLU A 5 -12.11 20.17 8.05
N LEU A 6 -10.97 19.47 8.07
CA LEU A 6 -10.92 18.02 8.23
C LEU A 6 -11.37 17.60 9.63
N GLY A 7 -10.87 18.27 10.68
CA GLY A 7 -11.24 17.99 12.07
C GLY A 7 -12.68 18.36 12.43
N GLU A 8 -13.30 19.30 11.71
CA GLU A 8 -14.72 19.64 11.87
C GLU A 8 -15.66 18.63 11.19
N ARG A 9 -15.21 17.97 10.12
CA ARG A 9 -16.06 17.12 9.27
C ARG A 9 -15.84 15.62 9.46
N MET A 10 -14.65 15.20 9.86
CA MET A 10 -14.27 13.79 9.99
C MET A 10 -13.92 13.48 11.43
N ASP A 11 -14.53 12.43 11.97
CA ASP A 11 -14.22 11.97 13.31
C ASP A 11 -12.90 11.16 13.35
N VAL A 12 -12.38 10.93 14.57
CA VAL A 12 -11.12 10.21 14.77
C VAL A 12 -11.23 8.74 14.35
N ALA A 13 -12.41 8.13 14.44
CA ALA A 13 -12.60 6.73 14.07
C ALA A 13 -12.53 6.54 12.55
N GLU A 14 -13.20 7.41 11.80
CA GLU A 14 -13.15 7.51 10.35
C GLU A 14 -11.72 7.81 9.88
N TYR A 15 -11.05 8.79 10.49
CA TYR A 15 -9.65 9.09 10.15
C TYR A 15 -8.72 7.89 10.33
N ARG A 16 -8.90 7.12 11.41
CA ARG A 16 -8.12 5.89 11.65
C ARG A 16 -8.36 4.83 10.57
N GLN A 17 -9.60 4.70 10.09
CA GLN A 17 -9.92 3.76 9.01
C GLN A 17 -9.25 4.18 7.70
N TRP A 18 -9.32 5.47 7.35
CA TRP A 18 -8.64 5.99 6.16
C TRP A 18 -7.12 5.85 6.24
N LEU A 19 -6.54 6.09 7.42
CA LEU A 19 -5.12 5.89 7.65
C LEU A 19 -4.72 4.43 7.47
N ALA A 20 -5.50 3.48 8.01
CA ALA A 20 -5.26 2.06 7.84
C ALA A 20 -5.36 1.63 6.37
N LEU A 21 -6.37 2.13 5.64
CA LEU A 21 -6.54 1.88 4.21
C LEU A 21 -5.33 2.40 3.41
N HIS A 22 -4.92 3.64 3.65
CA HIS A 22 -3.78 4.26 2.99
C HIS A 22 -2.48 3.49 3.24
N ARG A 23 -2.25 3.06 4.49
CA ARG A 23 -0.98 2.48 4.94
C ARG A 23 -0.81 1.00 4.58
N TYR A 24 -1.88 0.21 4.67
CA TYR A 24 -1.79 -1.25 4.59
C TYR A 24 -2.46 -1.86 3.37
N VAL A 25 -3.34 -1.11 2.67
CA VAL A 25 -4.14 -1.65 1.56
C VAL A 25 -3.78 -0.97 0.26
N ASN A 26 -3.99 0.34 0.16
CA ASN A 26 -3.70 1.10 -1.04
C ASN A 26 -3.58 2.60 -0.71
N PRO A 27 -2.46 3.25 -1.07
CA PRO A 27 -2.29 4.68 -0.90
C PRO A 27 -3.39 5.47 -1.62
N LEU A 28 -4.00 6.38 -0.88
CA LEU A 28 -4.99 7.34 -1.38
C LEU A 28 -4.34 8.34 -2.36
N GLY A 29 -5.13 8.85 -3.31
CA GLY A 29 -4.73 9.90 -4.26
C GLY A 29 -4.16 9.38 -5.59
N GLY A 30 -3.64 8.15 -5.64
CA GLY A 30 -3.22 7.50 -6.88
C GLY A 30 -1.90 8.01 -7.49
N GLU A 31 -1.24 8.97 -6.85
CA GLU A 31 0.03 9.57 -7.29
C GLU A 31 1.13 8.50 -7.39
N TRP A 32 1.13 7.53 -6.48
CA TRP A 32 2.03 6.39 -6.52
C TRP A 32 1.81 5.52 -7.76
N ARG A 33 0.55 5.29 -8.16
CA ARG A 33 0.26 4.50 -9.37
C ARG A 33 0.67 5.26 -10.62
N GLN A 34 0.42 6.57 -10.67
CA GLN A 34 0.89 7.41 -11.77
C GLN A 34 2.42 7.37 -11.88
N THR A 35 3.12 7.52 -10.76
CA THR A 35 4.58 7.44 -10.71
C THR A 35 5.08 6.08 -11.18
N ALA A 36 4.47 5.01 -10.69
CA ALA A 36 4.82 3.64 -11.05
C ALA A 36 4.66 3.38 -12.56
N ARG A 37 3.58 3.90 -13.19
CA ARG A 37 3.37 3.79 -14.64
C ARG A 37 4.47 4.49 -15.43
N ILE A 38 4.86 5.68 -15.01
CA ILE A 38 5.93 6.43 -15.65
C ILE A 38 7.23 5.63 -15.55
N VAL A 39 7.58 5.16 -14.35
CA VAL A 39 8.80 4.36 -14.13
C VAL A 39 8.78 3.07 -14.96
N ALA A 40 7.67 2.33 -14.96
CA ALA A 40 7.51 1.11 -15.76
C ALA A 40 7.66 1.38 -17.26
N ALA A 41 7.06 2.46 -17.76
CA ALA A 41 7.19 2.87 -19.16
C ALA A 41 8.64 3.25 -19.51
N THR A 42 9.33 3.97 -18.63
CA THR A 42 10.74 4.37 -18.82
C THR A 42 11.68 3.15 -18.79
N LEU A 43 11.42 2.17 -17.94
CA LEU A 43 12.27 0.98 -17.79
C LEU A 43 11.97 -0.13 -18.81
N ALA A 44 10.77 -0.16 -19.40
CA ALA A 44 10.33 -1.23 -20.30
C ALA A 44 11.33 -1.59 -21.42
N PRO A 45 12.02 -0.64 -22.10
CA PRO A 45 13.00 -0.98 -23.14
C PRO A 45 14.24 -1.72 -22.63
N TYR A 46 14.55 -1.60 -21.34
CA TYR A 46 15.74 -2.18 -20.71
C TYR A 46 15.44 -3.47 -19.96
N CYS A 47 14.16 -3.83 -19.82
CA CYS A 47 13.72 -5.05 -19.18
C CYS A 47 13.58 -6.19 -20.19
N GLY A 48 13.98 -7.40 -19.78
CA GLY A 48 13.63 -8.61 -20.54
C GLY A 48 12.11 -8.82 -20.60
N LYS A 49 11.64 -9.57 -21.60
CA LYS A 49 10.20 -9.87 -21.76
C LYS A 49 9.58 -10.40 -20.46
N GLY A 50 8.52 -9.74 -19.99
CA GLY A 50 7.82 -10.10 -18.75
C GLY A 50 8.52 -9.71 -17.45
N ARG A 51 9.64 -8.98 -17.52
CA ARG A 51 10.38 -8.50 -16.34
C ARG A 51 10.20 -7.03 -16.04
N THR A 52 9.35 -6.32 -16.80
CA THR A 52 9.01 -4.93 -16.50
C THR A 52 8.37 -4.86 -15.12
N PRO A 53 8.82 -3.96 -14.23
CA PRO A 53 8.20 -3.73 -12.93
C PRO A 53 6.69 -3.47 -13.07
N LYS A 54 5.90 -4.03 -12.16
CA LYS A 54 4.46 -3.81 -12.05
C LYS A 54 4.20 -2.58 -11.19
N GLU A 55 3.01 -2.00 -11.30
CA GLU A 55 2.62 -0.86 -10.47
C GLU A 55 2.72 -1.17 -8.97
N ASP A 56 2.29 -2.37 -8.59
CA ASP A 56 2.25 -2.81 -7.18
C ASP A 56 3.65 -2.91 -6.55
N ASP A 57 4.71 -3.03 -7.36
CA ASP A 57 6.10 -3.05 -6.86
C ASP A 57 6.55 -1.69 -6.30
N PHE A 58 5.79 -0.62 -6.56
CA PHE A 58 6.09 0.75 -6.13
C PHE A 58 5.10 1.28 -5.08
N MET A 59 4.13 0.49 -4.65
CA MET A 59 3.17 0.95 -3.65
C MET A 59 3.84 0.98 -2.27
N PRO A 60 3.85 2.12 -1.55
CA PRO A 60 4.39 2.21 -0.19
C PRO A 60 3.42 1.61 0.85
N THR A 61 2.99 0.37 0.65
CA THR A 61 2.15 -0.36 1.62
C THR A 61 3.02 -1.11 2.60
N GLU A 62 2.70 -0.99 3.89
CA GLU A 62 3.34 -1.77 4.94
C GLU A 62 2.61 -3.10 5.16
N LYS A 63 3.29 -4.06 5.80
CA LYS A 63 2.61 -5.24 6.31
C LYS A 63 1.73 -4.84 7.51
N PRO A 64 0.44 -5.18 7.51
CA PRO A 64 -0.40 -4.91 8.67
C PRO A 64 0.13 -5.67 9.89
N PRO A 65 0.01 -5.11 11.10
CA PRO A 65 0.38 -5.81 12.33
C PRO A 65 -0.44 -7.08 12.46
N MET A 66 0.25 -8.19 12.74
CA MET A 66 -0.38 -9.49 12.94
C MET A 66 -0.66 -9.72 14.43
N SER A 67 -1.79 -10.35 14.75
CA SER A 67 -2.04 -10.87 16.10
C SER A 67 -1.13 -12.06 16.40
N ALA A 68 -0.94 -12.37 17.69
CA ALA A 68 -0.15 -13.54 18.10
C ALA A 68 -0.66 -14.85 17.47
N GLU A 69 -1.98 -14.99 17.34
CA GLU A 69 -2.62 -16.15 16.69
C GLU A 69 -2.30 -16.21 15.20
N GLN A 70 -2.34 -15.08 14.49
CA GLN A 70 -1.99 -15.00 13.07
C GLN A 70 -0.50 -15.34 12.85
N ILE A 71 0.38 -14.86 13.74
CA ILE A 71 1.81 -15.20 13.70
C ILE A 71 2.02 -16.71 13.89
N ALA A 72 1.36 -17.31 14.88
CA ALA A 72 1.43 -18.74 15.13
C ALA A 72 0.92 -19.56 13.94
N ALA A 73 -0.15 -19.11 13.29
CA ALA A 73 -0.69 -19.73 12.08
C ALA A 73 0.30 -19.68 10.92
N GLU A 74 0.96 -18.54 10.65
CA GLU A 74 1.97 -18.45 9.59
C GLU A 74 3.20 -19.32 9.89
N LEU A 75 3.69 -19.34 11.13
CA LEU A 75 4.82 -20.18 11.54
C LEU A 75 4.53 -21.69 11.37
N SER A 76 3.27 -22.11 11.51
CA SER A 76 2.88 -23.51 11.29
C SER A 76 3.04 -23.98 9.85
N LYS A 77 2.94 -23.06 8.86
CA LYS A 77 3.10 -23.38 7.44
C LYS A 77 4.53 -23.72 7.05
N LEU A 78 5.52 -23.21 7.79
CA LEU A 78 6.96 -23.43 7.55
C LEU A 78 7.46 -24.78 8.07
N LYS A 79 6.66 -25.50 8.87
CA LYS A 79 7.02 -26.82 9.43
C LYS A 79 6.62 -27.99 8.52
N ARG A 80 6.11 -27.72 7.31
CA ARG A 80 5.84 -28.69 6.25
C ARG A 80 6.92 -28.60 5.19
#